data_AF-A0A6N2MVF3-F1
#
_entry.id   AF-A0A6N2MVF3-F1
#
_cell.length_a   1.000
_cell.length_b   1.000
_cell.length_c   1.000
_cell.angle_alpha   90.00
_cell.angle_beta   90.00
_cell.angle_gamma   90.00
#
_symmetry.space_group_name_H-M   'P 1'
#
loop_
_entity.id
_entity.type
_entity.pdbx_description
1 polymer ?
#
loop_
_entity_poly.entity_id
_entity_poly.type
_entity_poly.pdbx_seq_one_letter_code
_entity_poly.pdbx_strand_id
1 'polypeptide(L)'
;MENEKKEGLVWAVNYHALGPCNSPVKMRATLDGVYLKLAHCTTEQQKLKRSLTTTLKWVHELREKSKTELLAQLKEFKAELALLRVAKVTGGAPNKLSKIKVVRLSIAQVLTVISQKQKAALREAYKNKKFLPLDLRPKKTRAIRRRLTKHQASLKTEREKKREIYFPIRKYAIKNLCSLDLIILHILEWFYRQIH
;
A
#
# COMPACT_ATOMS: atom_id res chain seq x y z
N MET A 1 -11.55 50.79 19.59
CA MET A 1 -10.17 51.18 19.21
C MET A 1 -9.42 49.91 18.89
N GLU A 2 -9.29 49.66 17.57
CA GLU A 2 -8.31 48.83 16.86
C GLU A 2 -8.16 47.36 17.28
N ASN A 3 -8.69 46.43 16.47
CA ASN A 3 -8.19 45.87 15.19
C ASN A 3 -7.29 44.65 15.41
N GLU A 4 -7.83 43.46 15.13
CA GLU A 4 -7.44 42.56 14.01
C GLU A 4 -6.05 41.90 14.21
N LYS A 5 -5.90 40.57 14.22
CA LYS A 5 -6.14 39.68 13.07
C LYS A 5 -6.38 38.22 13.52
N LYS A 6 -7.36 37.61 12.85
CA LYS A 6 -7.59 36.16 12.78
C LYS A 6 -6.63 35.58 11.74
N GLU A 7 -5.77 34.65 12.13
CA GLU A 7 -5.15 33.71 11.17
C GLU A 7 -5.22 32.29 11.74
N GLY A 8 -6.38 31.66 11.54
CA GLY A 8 -6.51 30.22 11.58
C GLY A 8 -5.87 29.64 10.32
N LEU A 9 -4.66 29.10 10.44
CA LEU A 9 -4.03 28.34 9.37
C LEU A 9 -4.66 26.94 9.30
N VAL A 10 -5.67 26.87 8.45
CA VAL A 10 -6.23 25.66 7.86
C VAL A 10 -5.12 24.93 7.09
N TRP A 11 -4.50 23.92 7.69
CA TRP A 11 -3.72 22.93 6.94
C TRP A 11 -4.68 21.89 6.34
N ALA A 12 -5.43 22.30 5.32
CA ALA A 12 -6.07 21.39 4.39
C ALA A 12 -5.02 20.87 3.41
N VAL A 13 -4.22 19.87 3.83
CA VAL A 13 -3.44 19.10 2.87
C VAL A 13 -4.36 18.08 2.23
N ASN A 14 -4.74 18.42 1.01
CA ASN A 14 -5.51 17.62 0.08
C ASN A 14 -4.72 16.36 -0.31
N TYR A 15 -4.75 15.31 0.51
CA TYR A 15 -4.23 13.98 0.16
C TYR A 15 -5.29 13.16 -0.58
N HIS A 16 -5.68 13.63 -1.76
CA HIS A 16 -6.35 12.82 -2.78
C HIS A 16 -5.44 12.77 -4.00
N ALA A 17 -4.56 11.75 -4.07
CA ALA A 17 -4.06 11.12 -5.30
C ALA A 17 -2.72 10.39 -5.04
N LEU A 18 -2.75 9.26 -4.32
CA LEU A 18 -1.74 8.21 -4.49
C LEU A 18 -2.46 6.86 -4.38
N GLY A 19 -3.06 6.44 -5.49
CA GLY A 19 -3.47 5.05 -5.68
C GLY A 19 -2.24 4.15 -5.82
N PRO A 20 -2.31 2.86 -5.42
CA PRO A 20 -1.23 1.92 -5.68
C PRO A 20 -1.18 1.60 -7.18
N CYS A 21 -0.20 2.17 -7.88
CA CYS A 21 0.16 1.79 -9.24
C CYS A 21 0.85 0.41 -9.22
N ASN A 22 0.06 -0.66 -9.24
CA ASN A 22 0.54 -1.98 -9.65
C ASN A 22 0.44 -2.07 -11.18
N SER A 23 1.55 -1.82 -11.87
CA SER A 23 1.77 -2.37 -13.21
C SER A 23 3.22 -2.88 -13.29
N PRO A 24 3.44 -4.16 -13.63
CA PRO A 24 4.76 -4.64 -14.02
C PRO A 24 4.97 -4.25 -15.48
N VAL A 25 5.66 -3.14 -15.72
CA VAL A 25 6.12 -2.80 -17.06
C VAL A 25 7.27 -3.73 -17.41
N LYS A 26 7.01 -4.68 -18.31
CA LYS A 26 8.03 -5.47 -19.01
C LYS A 26 8.98 -4.50 -19.71
N MET A 27 10.20 -4.33 -19.23
CA MET A 27 11.27 -3.73 -20.04
C MET A 27 11.82 -4.82 -20.96
N ARG A 28 11.50 -4.68 -22.25
CA ARG A 28 12.16 -5.39 -23.33
C ARG A 28 13.28 -4.47 -23.84
N ALA A 29 14.47 -5.03 -23.97
CA ALA A 29 15.70 -4.33 -24.34
C ALA A 29 15.63 -3.75 -25.76
N THR A 30 16.15 -2.53 -25.91
CA THR A 30 16.82 -2.06 -27.13
C THR A 30 18.07 -1.30 -26.69
N LEU A 31 19.21 -1.76 -27.20
CA LEU A 31 20.49 -1.09 -27.14
C LEU A 31 20.39 0.20 -27.94
N ASP A 32 20.89 1.31 -27.39
CA ASP A 32 21.69 2.27 -28.12
C ASP A 32 22.55 3.06 -27.13
N GLY A 33 23.83 3.15 -27.46
CA GLY A 33 24.88 3.73 -26.64
C GLY A 33 24.77 5.24 -26.48
N VAL A 34 25.72 5.77 -25.70
CA VAL A 34 25.89 7.17 -25.29
C VAL A 34 25.10 7.57 -24.03
N TYR A 35 25.43 6.95 -22.89
CA TYR A 35 25.63 7.72 -21.65
C TYR A 35 26.46 6.92 -20.62
N LEU A 36 27.77 6.86 -20.82
CA LEU A 36 28.73 6.48 -19.78
C LEU A 36 29.69 7.64 -19.55
N LYS A 37 29.27 8.58 -18.69
CA LYS A 37 30.17 9.30 -17.78
C LYS A 37 29.33 10.04 -16.74
N LEU A 38 29.66 9.78 -15.46
CA LEU A 38 29.05 10.26 -14.21
C LEU A 38 28.05 9.31 -13.53
N ALA A 39 28.48 8.08 -13.23
CA ALA A 39 27.87 7.29 -12.16
C ALA A 39 28.88 6.37 -11.44
N HIS A 40 30.09 6.88 -11.15
CA HIS A 40 30.99 6.26 -10.18
C HIS A 40 31.33 7.26 -9.08
N CYS A 41 30.31 7.63 -8.30
CA CYS A 41 30.48 8.17 -6.95
C CYS A 41 29.30 7.71 -6.07
N THR A 42 28.98 6.42 -6.08
CA THR A 42 27.92 5.86 -5.22
C THR A 42 28.38 4.68 -4.36
N THR A 43 29.62 4.20 -4.51
CA THR A 43 30.16 3.12 -3.67
C THR A 43 30.67 3.62 -2.31
N GLU A 44 31.26 4.81 -2.23
CA GLU A 44 31.70 5.42 -0.95
C GLU A 44 30.52 5.95 -0.12
N GLN A 45 29.52 6.57 -0.75
CA GLN A 45 28.32 7.05 -0.05
C GLN A 45 27.43 5.91 0.49
N GLN A 46 27.46 4.71 -0.12
CA GLN A 46 26.79 3.54 0.42
C GLN A 46 27.52 2.94 1.63
N LYS A 47 28.84 3.13 1.75
CA LYS A 47 29.65 2.67 2.89
C LYS A 47 29.33 3.48 4.16
N LEU A 48 29.13 4.79 4.02
CA LEU A 48 28.71 5.68 5.12
C LEU A 48 27.24 5.50 5.55
N LYS A 49 26.35 4.99 4.68
CA LYS A 49 24.99 4.58 5.09
C LYS A 49 24.99 3.23 5.84
N ARG A 50 25.97 2.36 5.58
CA ARG A 50 26.14 1.07 6.27
C ARG A 50 26.85 1.20 7.63
N SER A 51 27.70 2.21 7.83
CA SER A 51 28.40 2.42 9.12
C SER A 51 27.47 2.83 10.27
N LEU A 52 26.27 3.32 9.98
CA LEU A 52 25.24 3.66 10.98
C LEU A 52 24.22 2.53 11.24
N THR A 53 24.36 1.37 10.58
CA THR A 53 23.42 0.24 10.70
C THR A 53 23.85 -0.89 11.64
N THR A 54 25.03 -0.79 12.26
CA THR A 54 25.64 -1.88 13.07
C THR A 54 25.30 -1.88 14.55
N THR A 55 24.45 -0.98 15.06
CA THR A 55 24.12 -0.93 16.51
C THR A 55 22.66 -1.23 16.85
N LEU A 56 21.81 -1.47 15.85
CA LEU A 56 20.45 -1.95 16.06
C LEU A 56 20.44 -3.47 15.93
N LYS A 57 20.14 -4.18 17.03
CA LYS A 57 19.91 -5.64 17.02
C LYS A 57 18.97 -5.97 15.86
N TRP A 58 19.41 -6.86 14.98
CA TRP A 58 18.64 -7.16 13.78
C TRP A 58 17.36 -7.89 14.18
N VAL A 59 16.21 -7.44 13.66
CA VAL A 59 14.88 -7.91 14.08
C VAL A 59 14.68 -9.43 13.91
N HIS A 60 15.34 -10.05 12.93
CA HIS A 60 15.47 -11.49 12.73
C HIS A 60 15.86 -12.24 14.01
N GLU A 61 16.92 -11.82 14.69
CA GLU A 61 17.42 -12.48 15.91
C GLU A 61 16.38 -12.46 17.04
N LEU A 62 15.58 -11.38 17.11
CA LEU A 62 14.53 -11.26 18.13
C LEU A 62 13.34 -12.19 17.85
N ARG A 63 13.14 -12.63 16.60
CA ARG A 63 12.04 -13.54 16.25
C ARG A 63 12.33 -14.99 16.66
N GLU A 64 13.58 -15.39 16.73
CA GLU A 64 13.99 -16.74 17.14
C GLU A 64 13.90 -16.93 18.66
N LYS A 65 14.03 -15.85 19.43
CA LYS A 65 14.01 -15.87 20.91
C LYS A 65 12.64 -16.21 21.51
N SER A 66 12.67 -16.81 22.70
CA SER A 66 11.46 -17.16 23.45
C SER A 66 10.77 -15.92 24.05
N LYS A 67 9.49 -16.05 24.43
CA LYS A 67 8.71 -14.93 25.01
C LYS A 67 9.31 -14.45 26.34
N THR A 68 9.83 -15.36 27.15
CA THR A 68 10.43 -15.07 28.45
C THR A 68 11.72 -14.26 28.30
N GLU A 69 12.59 -14.65 27.36
CA GLU A 69 13.81 -13.92 27.02
C GLU A 69 13.52 -12.49 26.52
N LEU A 70 12.52 -12.32 25.65
CA LEU A 70 12.12 -11.00 25.17
C LEU A 70 11.62 -10.09 26.30
N LEU A 71 10.92 -10.66 27.29
CA LEU A 71 10.48 -9.91 28.46
C LEU A 71 11.63 -9.55 29.40
N ALA A 72 12.64 -10.41 29.54
CA ALA A 72 13.86 -10.10 30.28
C ALA A 72 14.63 -8.95 29.64
N GLN A 73 14.90 -9.04 28.32
CA GLN A 73 15.55 -7.97 27.55
C GLN A 73 14.79 -6.64 27.62
N LEU A 74 13.46 -6.69 27.61
CA LEU A 74 12.63 -5.49 27.76
C LEU A 74 12.82 -4.82 29.12
N LYS A 75 13.00 -5.58 30.20
CA LYS A 75 13.25 -5.03 31.54
C LYS A 75 14.62 -4.36 31.61
N GLU A 76 15.65 -5.01 31.06
CA GLU A 76 17.01 -4.48 30.98
C GLU A 76 17.05 -3.15 30.22
N PHE A 77 16.47 -3.08 29.01
CA PHE A 77 16.44 -1.84 28.23
C PHE A 77 15.65 -0.72 28.91
N LYS A 78 14.59 -1.04 29.66
CA LYS A 78 13.85 -0.04 30.44
C LYS A 78 14.67 0.51 31.60
N ALA A 79 15.43 -0.34 32.30
CA ALA A 79 16.34 0.10 33.36
C ALA A 79 17.46 0.98 32.79
N GLU A 80 18.07 0.58 31.68
CA GLU A 80 19.08 1.38 30.98
C GLU A 80 18.51 2.75 30.55
N LEU A 81 17.32 2.78 29.97
CA LEU A 81 16.66 4.03 29.58
C LEU A 81 16.41 4.95 30.78
N ALA A 82 16.01 4.40 31.93
CA ALA A 82 15.80 5.18 33.14
C ALA A 82 17.10 5.85 33.61
N LEU A 83 18.21 5.09 33.64
CA LEU A 83 19.54 5.62 33.97
C LEU A 83 19.99 6.72 32.99
N LEU A 84 19.77 6.53 31.68
CA LEU A 84 20.12 7.52 30.67
C LEU A 84 19.27 8.80 30.78
N ARG A 85 18.03 8.71 31.26
CA ARG A 85 17.18 9.89 31.50
C ARG A 85 17.66 10.71 32.69
N VAL A 86 18.11 10.07 33.77
CA VAL A 86 18.73 10.76 34.91
C VAL A 86 20.01 11.46 34.46
N ALA A 87 20.88 10.73 33.73
CA ALA A 87 22.13 11.29 33.20
C ALA A 87 21.90 12.48 32.26
N LYS A 88 20.78 12.51 31.54
CA LYS A 88 20.40 13.67 30.71
C LYS A 88 20.10 14.91 31.55
N VAL A 89 19.42 14.75 32.68
CA VAL A 89 19.08 15.87 33.58
C VAL A 89 20.32 16.41 34.29
N THR A 90 21.25 15.53 34.67
CA THR A 90 22.49 15.92 35.37
C THR A 90 23.61 16.39 34.44
N GLY A 91 23.34 16.68 33.16
CA GLY A 91 24.34 17.16 32.21
C GLY A 91 25.42 16.15 31.82
N GLY A 92 25.07 14.87 31.68
CA GLY A 92 26.01 13.79 31.38
C GLY A 92 26.66 13.86 29.98
N ALA A 93 27.77 13.13 29.81
CA ALA A 93 28.55 13.10 28.58
C ALA A 93 27.72 12.81 27.30
N PRO A 94 28.03 13.45 26.16
CA PRO A 94 27.24 13.35 24.92
C PRO A 94 27.14 11.91 24.39
N ASN A 95 28.18 11.09 24.59
CA ASN A 95 28.18 9.68 24.19
C ASN A 95 27.09 8.85 24.91
N LYS A 96 26.75 9.19 26.15
CA LYS A 96 25.64 8.56 26.88
C LYS A 96 24.29 9.02 26.35
N LEU A 97 24.16 10.30 25.96
CA LEU A 97 22.92 10.87 25.42
C LEU A 97 22.58 10.29 24.04
N SER A 98 23.57 10.05 23.19
CA SER A 98 23.38 9.43 21.87
C SER A 98 22.76 8.03 21.95
N LYS A 99 23.00 7.28 23.05
CA LYS A 99 22.41 5.95 23.27
C LYS A 99 20.90 5.98 23.51
N ILE A 100 20.33 7.11 23.97
CA ILE A 100 18.89 7.22 24.27
C ILE A 100 18.03 6.84 23.06
N LYS A 101 18.40 7.33 21.87
CA LYS A 101 17.67 7.03 20.63
C LYS A 101 17.72 5.54 20.31
N VAL A 102 18.90 4.93 20.43
CA VAL A 102 19.12 3.51 20.15
C VAL A 102 18.30 2.63 21.09
N VAL A 103 18.38 2.87 22.40
CA VAL A 103 17.62 2.10 23.41
C VAL A 103 16.11 2.23 23.21
N ARG A 104 15.59 3.41 22.87
CA ARG A 104 14.16 3.60 22.56
C ARG A 104 13.71 2.80 21.34
N LEU A 105 14.54 2.75 20.29
CA LEU A 105 14.26 1.94 19.11
C LEU A 105 14.31 0.45 19.44
N SER A 106 15.26 -0.01 20.24
CA SER A 106 15.34 -1.41 20.70
C SER A 106 14.12 -1.83 21.52
N ILE A 107 13.63 -0.98 22.43
CA ILE A 107 12.38 -1.23 23.18
C ILE A 107 11.20 -1.37 22.21
N ALA A 108 11.06 -0.45 21.26
CA ALA A 108 9.98 -0.49 20.28
C ALA A 108 10.03 -1.75 19.41
N GLN A 109 11.22 -2.19 18.98
CA GLN A 109 11.42 -3.43 18.23
C GLN A 109 10.99 -4.66 19.03
N VAL A 110 11.44 -4.80 20.29
CA VAL A 110 11.06 -5.93 21.16
C VAL A 110 9.55 -5.98 21.38
N LEU A 111 8.91 -4.85 21.71
CA LEU A 111 7.45 -4.76 21.88
C LEU A 111 6.70 -5.11 20.59
N THR A 112 7.24 -4.70 19.43
CA THR A 112 6.68 -5.02 18.12
C THR A 112 6.71 -6.54 17.87
N VAL A 113 7.84 -7.20 18.14
CA VAL A 113 7.97 -8.66 17.96
C VAL A 113 7.04 -9.42 18.90
N ILE A 114 6.95 -9.01 20.18
CA ILE A 114 6.00 -9.61 21.15
C ILE A 114 4.56 -9.48 20.63
N SER A 115 4.18 -8.28 20.18
CA SER A 115 2.84 -8.02 19.65
C SER A 115 2.54 -8.81 18.36
N GLN A 116 3.53 -8.96 17.48
CA GLN A 116 3.42 -9.78 16.27
C GLN A 116 3.20 -11.26 16.60
N LYS A 117 4.02 -11.84 17.49
CA LYS A 117 3.87 -13.24 17.94
C LYS A 117 2.53 -13.48 18.62
N GLN A 118 2.10 -12.57 19.49
CA GLN A 118 0.79 -12.66 20.15
C GLN A 118 -0.36 -12.63 19.14
N LYS A 119 -0.34 -11.70 18.18
CA LYS A 119 -1.37 -11.63 17.13
C LYS A 119 -1.33 -12.84 16.21
N ALA A 120 -0.16 -13.41 15.91
CA ALA A 120 -0.05 -14.63 15.11
C ALA A 120 -0.71 -15.82 15.81
N ALA A 121 -0.37 -16.06 17.08
CA ALA A 121 -0.99 -17.11 17.89
C ALA A 121 -2.51 -16.94 18.01
N LEU A 122 -2.99 -15.70 18.19
CA LEU A 122 -4.43 -15.43 18.22
C LEU A 122 -5.10 -15.68 16.85
N ARG A 123 -4.46 -15.34 15.73
CA ARG A 123 -5.02 -15.64 14.40
C ARG A 123 -5.13 -17.14 14.15
N GLU A 124 -4.19 -17.92 14.63
CA GLU A 124 -4.24 -19.39 14.58
C GLU A 124 -5.38 -19.93 15.45
N ALA A 125 -5.47 -19.48 16.70
CA ALA A 125 -6.50 -19.91 17.65
C ALA A 125 -7.94 -19.55 17.21
N TYR A 126 -8.11 -18.44 16.49
CA TYR A 126 -9.41 -17.99 15.97
C TYR A 126 -9.62 -18.30 14.49
N LYS A 127 -8.74 -19.09 13.87
CA LYS A 127 -8.90 -19.50 12.46
C LYS A 127 -10.23 -20.22 12.29
N ASN A 128 -10.97 -19.85 11.25
CA ASN A 128 -12.27 -20.43 10.87
C ASN A 128 -13.42 -20.25 11.88
N LYS A 129 -13.22 -19.58 13.01
CA LYS A 129 -14.31 -19.26 13.94
C LYS A 129 -15.18 -18.15 13.34
N LYS A 130 -16.50 -18.29 13.45
CA LYS A 130 -17.48 -17.30 12.98
C LYS A 130 -17.31 -15.95 13.68
N PHE A 131 -17.07 -15.98 15.00
CA PHE A 131 -16.94 -14.78 15.83
C PHE A 131 -15.48 -14.47 16.08
N LEU A 132 -14.99 -13.42 15.42
CA LEU A 132 -13.65 -12.90 15.61
C LEU A 132 -13.69 -11.64 16.49
N PRO A 133 -12.68 -11.43 17.35
CA PRO A 133 -12.51 -10.16 18.05
C PRO A 133 -12.28 -9.02 17.05
N LEU A 134 -12.70 -7.80 17.43
CA LEU A 134 -12.64 -6.61 16.56
C LEU A 134 -11.23 -6.31 16.03
N ASP A 135 -10.19 -6.59 16.83
CA ASP A 135 -8.79 -6.34 16.49
C ASP A 135 -8.26 -7.24 15.36
N LEU A 136 -8.78 -8.46 15.23
CA LEU A 136 -8.38 -9.40 14.18
C LEU A 136 -9.21 -9.26 12.91
N ARG A 137 -10.32 -8.50 12.95
CA ARG A 137 -11.18 -8.29 11.80
C ARG A 137 -10.43 -7.48 10.72
N PRO A 138 -10.53 -7.84 9.44
CA PRO A 138 -9.91 -7.06 8.38
C PRO A 138 -10.44 -5.62 8.37
N LYS A 139 -9.51 -4.64 8.40
CA LYS A 139 -9.85 -3.22 8.31
C LYS A 139 -10.23 -2.87 6.88
N LYS A 140 -11.51 -2.58 6.66
CA LYS A 140 -12.08 -2.11 5.38
C LYS A 140 -12.90 -0.86 5.66
N THR A 141 -13.22 -0.09 4.62
CA THR A 141 -14.12 1.07 4.76
C THR A 141 -15.52 0.62 5.17
N ARG A 142 -16.29 1.53 5.80
CA ARG A 142 -17.66 1.26 6.25
C ARG A 142 -18.56 0.83 5.09
N ALA A 143 -18.44 1.48 3.93
CA ALA A 143 -19.18 1.15 2.72
C ALA A 143 -18.88 -0.30 2.26
N ILE A 144 -17.59 -0.68 2.20
CA ILE A 144 -17.19 -2.05 1.81
C ILE A 144 -17.68 -3.10 2.81
N ARG A 145 -17.83 -2.76 4.09
CA ARG A 145 -18.39 -3.68 5.10
C ARG A 145 -19.91 -3.86 4.98
N ARG A 146 -20.62 -2.85 4.47
CA ARG A 146 -22.09 -2.85 4.39
C ARG A 146 -22.63 -3.34 3.05
N ARG A 147 -21.83 -3.31 1.98
CA ARG A 147 -22.23 -3.84 0.67
C ARG A 147 -22.56 -5.33 0.75
N LEU A 148 -23.40 -5.79 -0.17
CA LEU A 148 -23.72 -7.20 -0.35
C LEU A 148 -22.47 -8.04 -0.67
N THR A 149 -22.49 -9.31 -0.29
CA THR A 149 -21.46 -10.26 -0.72
C THR A 149 -21.55 -10.47 -2.24
N LYS A 150 -20.43 -10.83 -2.89
CA LYS A 150 -20.41 -11.08 -4.34
C LYS A 150 -21.43 -12.14 -4.74
N HIS A 151 -21.55 -13.20 -3.94
CA HIS A 151 -22.53 -14.26 -4.13
C HIS A 151 -23.95 -13.72 -4.10
N GLN A 152 -24.32 -12.95 -3.05
CA GLN A 152 -25.64 -12.32 -2.96
C GLN A 152 -25.93 -11.41 -4.14
N ALA A 153 -24.96 -10.59 -4.56
CA ALA A 153 -25.12 -9.71 -5.70
C ALA A 153 -25.25 -10.46 -7.04
N SER A 154 -24.67 -11.66 -7.16
CA SER A 154 -24.77 -12.52 -8.35
C SER A 154 -25.97 -13.47 -8.33
N LEU A 155 -26.75 -13.51 -7.25
CA LEU A 155 -27.95 -14.36 -7.20
C LEU A 155 -28.95 -13.84 -8.22
N LYS A 156 -29.24 -14.68 -9.21
CA LYS A 156 -30.25 -14.45 -10.24
C LYS A 156 -31.46 -15.33 -9.98
N THR A 157 -32.64 -14.83 -10.31
CA THR A 157 -33.86 -15.62 -10.28
C THR A 157 -33.78 -16.79 -11.27
N GLU A 158 -34.55 -17.86 -11.05
CA GLU A 158 -34.57 -18.99 -11.99
C GLU A 158 -35.03 -18.56 -13.39
N ARG A 159 -35.94 -17.58 -13.46
CA ARG A 159 -36.42 -17.00 -14.71
C ARG A 159 -35.30 -16.29 -15.48
N GLU A 160 -34.50 -15.47 -14.79
CA GLU A 160 -33.34 -14.80 -15.41
C GLU A 160 -32.27 -15.80 -15.85
N LYS A 161 -31.96 -16.80 -15.02
CA LYS A 161 -31.01 -17.87 -15.38
C LYS A 161 -31.42 -18.58 -16.67
N LYS A 162 -32.69 -18.98 -16.76
CA LYS A 162 -33.26 -19.60 -17.97
C LYS A 162 -33.11 -18.68 -19.18
N ARG A 163 -33.48 -17.40 -19.05
CA ARG A 163 -33.34 -16.41 -20.13
C ARG A 163 -31.90 -16.28 -20.63
N GLU A 164 -30.92 -16.23 -19.73
CA GLU A 164 -29.50 -16.12 -20.07
C GLU A 164 -28.96 -17.37 -20.76
N ILE A 165 -29.41 -18.56 -20.33
CA ILE A 165 -29.06 -19.84 -20.98
C ILE A 165 -29.64 -19.90 -22.39
N TYR A 166 -30.90 -19.51 -22.57
CA TYR A 166 -31.57 -19.56 -23.87
C TYR A 166 -31.01 -18.52 -24.86
N PHE A 167 -30.68 -17.32 -24.38
CA PHE A 167 -30.25 -16.20 -25.23
C PHE A 167 -28.88 -15.63 -24.81
N PRO A 168 -27.78 -16.37 -25.06
CA PRO A 168 -26.45 -15.84 -24.79
C PRO A 168 -26.12 -14.70 -25.76
N ILE A 169 -25.40 -13.68 -25.28
CA ILE A 169 -24.87 -12.62 -26.14
C ILE A 169 -23.81 -13.23 -27.06
N ARG A 170 -24.15 -13.33 -28.34
CA ARG A 170 -23.25 -13.85 -29.39
C ARG A 170 -22.46 -12.71 -30.01
N LYS A 171 -21.17 -12.93 -30.28
CA LYS A 171 -20.34 -11.99 -31.03
C LYS A 171 -20.58 -12.22 -32.53
N TYR A 172 -20.87 -11.17 -33.28
CA TYR A 172 -21.03 -11.22 -34.73
C TYR A 172 -20.22 -10.11 -35.40
N ALA A 173 -19.83 -10.33 -36.65
CA ALA A 173 -19.21 -9.34 -37.52
C ALA A 173 -20.05 -9.23 -38.79
N ILE A 174 -20.31 -8.00 -39.23
CA ILE A 174 -21.03 -7.74 -40.48
C ILE A 174 -19.97 -7.62 -41.58
N LYS A 175 -20.15 -8.35 -42.67
CA LYS A 175 -19.29 -8.22 -43.85
C LYS A 175 -19.67 -6.90 -44.55
N ASN A 176 -18.71 -5.99 -44.68
CA ASN A 176 -18.85 -4.60 -45.13
C ASN A 176 -19.97 -4.34 -46.15
N LEU A 177 -20.97 -3.54 -45.78
CA LEU A 177 -21.98 -2.97 -46.67
C LEU A 177 -21.44 -1.68 -47.33
N CYS A 178 -20.37 -1.76 -48.12
CA CYS A 178 -19.83 -0.58 -48.82
C CYS A 178 -20.42 -0.40 -50.24
N SER A 179 -21.26 -1.34 -50.71
CA SER A 179 -21.81 -1.30 -52.09
C SER A 179 -23.10 -0.50 -52.22
N LEU A 180 -23.87 -0.33 -51.14
CA LEU A 180 -25.14 0.41 -51.17
C LEU A 180 -24.93 1.93 -51.10
N ASP A 181 -23.88 2.40 -50.43
CA ASP A 181 -23.55 3.84 -50.36
C ASP A 181 -23.13 4.39 -51.73
N LEU A 182 -22.42 3.58 -52.53
CA LEU A 182 -22.05 3.93 -53.91
C LEU A 182 -23.26 4.00 -54.84
N ILE A 183 -24.23 3.09 -54.70
CA ILE A 183 -25.45 3.09 -55.53
C ILE A 183 -26.33 4.29 -55.17
N ILE A 184 -26.47 4.61 -53.88
CA ILE A 184 -27.26 5.76 -53.42
C ILE A 184 -26.60 7.08 -53.87
N LEU A 185 -25.26 7.20 -53.78
CA LEU A 185 -24.54 8.37 -54.30
C LEU A 185 -24.70 8.52 -55.82
N HIS A 186 -24.62 7.43 -56.58
CA HIS A 186 -24.79 7.48 -58.03
C HIS A 186 -26.20 7.85 -58.46
N ILE A 187 -27.23 7.39 -57.74
CA ILE A 187 -28.64 7.75 -58.01
C ILE A 187 -28.90 9.22 -57.65
N LEU A 188 -28.35 9.71 -56.53
CA LEU A 188 -28.47 11.12 -56.15
C LEU A 188 -27.72 12.04 -57.12
N GLU A 189 -26.54 11.63 -57.59
CA GLU A 189 -25.76 12.38 -58.59
C GLU A 189 -26.46 12.41 -59.96
N TRP A 190 -27.10 11.30 -60.36
CA TRP A 190 -27.93 11.25 -61.57
C TRP A 190 -29.16 12.16 -61.46
N PHE A 191 -29.85 12.15 -60.31
CA PHE A 191 -31.01 13.00 -60.10
C PHE A 191 -30.64 14.49 -60.07
N TYR A 192 -29.49 14.84 -59.48
CA TYR A 192 -29.00 16.22 -59.43
C TYR A 192 -28.58 16.74 -60.82
N ARG A 193 -28.08 15.87 -61.71
CA ARG A 193 -27.71 16.22 -63.10
C ARG A 193 -28.90 16.46 -64.03
N GLN A 194 -30.11 16.09 -63.64
CA GLN A 194 -31.31 16.17 -64.48
C GLN A 194 -32.20 17.37 -64.13
N ILE A 195 -31.93 18.02 -62.99
CA ILE A 195 -32.64 19.21 -62.49
C ILE A 195 -31.94 20.52 -62.90
N HIS A 196 -30.73 20.44 -63.48
CA HIS A 196 -29.98 21.56 -64.03
C HIS A 196 -29.74 21.38 -65.53
#